data_AF-A0ABD0RCQ3-F1
#
_entry.id   AF-A0ABD0RCQ3-F1
#
_cell.length_a   1.000
_cell.length_b   1.000
_cell.length_c   1.000
_cell.angle_alpha   90.00
_cell.angle_beta   90.00
_cell.angle_gamma   90.00
#
_symmetry.space_group_name_H-M   'P 1'
#
loop_
_entity.id
_entity.type
_entity.pdbx_description
1 polymer ?
#
loop_
_entity_poly.entity_id
_entity_poly.type
_entity_poly.pdbx_seq_one_letter_code
_entity_poly.pdbx_strand_id
1 'polypeptide(L)' 'YLKRFKVMKIKVLRSWCRQILKGLHFLHTRAPPIIHRDLKCDNIFITGPTGSVKIGDLGLATLKRS' A
#
# COMPACT_ATOMS: atom_id res chain seq x y z
N TYR A 1 -9.42 -10.12 -2.04
CA TYR A 1 -8.53 -11.20 -2.55
C TYR A 1 -8.23 -12.26 -1.48
N LEU A 2 -7.73 -11.88 -0.29
CA LEU A 2 -7.43 -12.81 0.81
C LEU A 2 -8.63 -13.65 1.27
N LYS A 3 -9.85 -13.08 1.29
CA LYS A 3 -11.09 -13.83 1.60
C LYS A 3 -11.49 -14.83 0.50
N ARG A 4 -10.98 -14.67 -0.74
CA ARG A 4 -11.33 -15.47 -1.92
C ARG A 4 -10.29 -16.56 -2.24
N PHE A 5 -9.05 -16.40 -1.78
CA PHE A 5 -7.97 -17.38 -1.93
C PHE A 5 -7.42 -17.73 -0.55
N LYS A 6 -7.70 -18.95 -0.08
CA LYS A 6 -7.28 -19.44 1.26
C LYS A 6 -5.76 -19.38 1.50
N VAL A 7 -4.95 -19.45 0.45
CA VAL A 7 -3.48 -19.43 0.54
C VAL A 7 -2.90 -18.50 -0.52
N MET A 8 -2.09 -17.53 -0.10
CA MET A 8 -1.34 -16.67 -1.00
C MET A 8 0.00 -17.30 -1.36
N LYS A 9 0.32 -17.39 -2.65
CA LYS A 9 1.65 -17.85 -3.11
C LYS A 9 2.73 -16.86 -2.62
N ILE A 10 3.84 -17.34 -2.05
CA ILE A 10 4.93 -16.49 -1.52
C ILE A 10 5.47 -15.50 -2.56
N LYS A 11 5.52 -15.88 -3.84
CA LYS A 11 5.96 -14.97 -4.92
C LYS A 11 5.05 -13.75 -5.05
N VAL A 12 3.74 -13.93 -4.88
CA VAL A 12 2.74 -12.84 -4.93
C VAL A 12 2.89 -11.96 -3.69
N LEU A 13 2.98 -12.56 -2.50
CA LEU A 13 3.20 -11.83 -1.25
C LEU A 13 4.43 -10.93 -1.34
N ARG A 14 5.57 -11.48 -1.79
CA ARG A 14 6.82 -10.74 -1.96
C ARG A 14 6.68 -9.57 -2.94
N SER A 15 5.98 -9.77 -4.06
CA SER A 15 5.73 -8.72 -5.04
C SER A 15 4.89 -7.60 -4.44
N TRP A 16 3.81 -7.95 -3.73
CA TRP A 16 2.89 -6.98 -3.13
C TRP A 16 3.54 -6.19 -2.01
N CYS A 17 4.24 -6.83 -1.08
CA CYS A 17 4.99 -6.15 -0.03
C CYS A 17 5.98 -5.14 -0.62
N ARG A 18 6.69 -5.50 -1.70
CA ARG A 18 7.63 -4.59 -2.37
C ARG A 18 6.92 -3.36 -2.95
N GLN A 19 5.74 -3.53 -3.54
CA GLN A 19 4.96 -2.41 -4.10
C GLN A 19 4.42 -1.49 -3.01
N ILE A 20 3.92 -2.05 -1.90
CA ILE A 20 3.48 -1.28 -0.73
C ILE A 20 4.65 -0.48 -0.15
N LEU A 21 5.81 -1.09 0.03
CA LEU A 21 6.99 -0.39 0.54
C LEU A 21 7.45 0.74 -0.40
N LYS A 22 7.39 0.55 -1.73
CA LYS A 22 7.67 1.62 -2.70
C LYS A 22 6.66 2.77 -2.59
N GLY A 23 5.38 2.46 -2.42
CA GLY A 23 4.34 3.47 -2.22
C GLY A 23 4.53 4.27 -0.93
N LEU A 24 4.83 3.60 0.18
CA LEU A 24 5.13 4.26 1.45
C LEU A 24 6.38 5.13 1.37
N HIS A 25 7.44 4.63 0.75
CA HIS A 25 8.66 5.40 0.53
C HIS A 25 8.39 6.66 -0.30
N PHE A 26 7.56 6.56 -1.35
CA PHE A 26 7.13 7.72 -2.12
C PHE A 26 6.41 8.77 -1.26
N LEU A 27 5.48 8.35 -0.40
CA LEU A 27 4.75 9.25 0.50
C LEU A 27 5.70 9.93 1.51
N HIS A 28 6.59 9.16 2.12
CA HIS A 28 7.51 9.64 3.15
C HIS A 28 8.63 10.54 2.60
N THR A 29 8.92 10.48 1.29
CA THR A 29 9.92 11.32 0.62
C THR A 29 9.34 12.60 0.02
N ARG A 30 8.04 12.86 0.18
CA ARG A 30 7.45 14.16 -0.20
C ARG A 30 8.00 15.27 0.70
N ALA A 31 7.92 16.51 0.23
CA ALA A 31 8.27 17.70 0.99
C ALA A 31 7.02 18.62 1.06
N PRO A 32 6.29 18.65 2.19
CA PRO A 32 6.52 17.91 3.43
C PRO A 32 6.14 16.41 3.33
N PRO A 33 6.73 15.52 4.16
CA PRO A 33 6.41 14.09 4.15
C PRO A 33 4.93 13.83 4.39
N ILE A 34 4.35 12.89 3.64
CA ILE A 34 2.95 12.46 3.82
C ILE A 34 2.95 11.20 4.68
N ILE A 35 2.28 11.24 5.83
CA ILE A 35 2.10 10.07 6.70
C ILE A 35 0.69 9.50 6.49
N HIS A 36 0.59 8.24 6.09
CA HIS A 36 -0.72 7.61 5.78
C HIS A 36 -1.62 7.44 7.00
N ARG A 37 -1.06 7.07 8.16
CA ARG A 37 -1.72 6.85 9.47
C ARG A 37 -2.80 5.75 9.57
N ASP A 38 -3.31 5.24 8.45
CA ASP A 38 -4.33 4.18 8.41
C ASP A 38 -3.96 3.08 7.38
N LEU A 39 -2.70 2.61 7.43
CA LEU A 39 -2.25 1.55 6.54
C LEU A 39 -2.77 0.19 7.03
N LYS A 40 -3.76 -0.36 6.33
CA LYS A 40 -4.36 -1.68 6.58
C LYS A 40 -4.71 -2.36 5.28
N CYS A 41 -4.91 -3.68 5.29
CA CYS A 41 -5.23 -4.43 4.08
C CYS A 41 -6.48 -3.93 3.33
N ASP A 42 -7.45 -3.36 4.04
CA ASP A 42 -8.65 -2.77 3.45
C ASP A 42 -8.36 -1.53 2.59
N ASN A 43 -7.25 -0.83 2.89
CA ASN A 43 -6.78 0.35 2.17
C ASN A 43 -5.71 0.01 1.11
N ILE A 44 -5.51 -1.29 0.85
CA ILE A 44 -4.58 -1.80 -0.17
C ILE A 44 -5.37 -2.40 -1.32
N PHE A 45 -5.35 -1.71 -2.46
CA PHE A 45 -6.12 -2.07 -3.64
C PHE A 45 -5.25 -2.83 -4.64
N ILE A 46 -5.77 -3.95 -5.13
CA ILE A 46 -5.12 -4.74 -6.19
C ILE A 46 -5.78 -4.36 -7.50
N THR A 47 -5.00 -3.83 -8.45
CA THR A 47 -5.51 -3.45 -9.76
C THR A 47 -5.36 -4.61 -10.74
N GLY A 48 -6.49 -5.17 -11.17
CA GLY A 48 -6.63 -5.93 -12.42
C GLY A 48 -5.69 -7.14 -12.64
N PRO A 49 -5.65 -7.67 -13.88
CA PRO A 49 -4.90 -8.90 -14.22
C PRO A 49 -3.38 -8.78 -14.00
N THR A 50 -2.85 -7.56 -13.96
CA THR A 50 -1.43 -7.25 -13.81
C THR A 50 -0.91 -7.44 -12.38
N GLY A 51 -1.81 -7.58 -11.39
CA GLY A 51 -1.43 -7.88 -10.01
C GLY A 51 -0.66 -6.76 -9.30
N SER A 52 -0.75 -5.53 -9.80
CA SER A 52 -0.16 -4.37 -9.13
C SER A 52 -1.00 -3.92 -7.93
N VAL A 53 -0.31 -3.38 -6.93
CA VAL A 53 -0.89 -2.97 -5.65
C VAL A 53 -0.75 -1.46 -5.50
N LYS A 54 -1.85 -0.81 -5.09
CA LYS A 54 -1.92 0.62 -4.83
C LYS A 54 -2.38 0.88 -3.40
N ILE A 55 -1.74 1.86 -2.78
CA ILE A 55 -2.15 2.37 -1.48
C ILE A 55 -3.27 3.39 -1.71
N GLY A 56 -4.42 3.19 -1.09
CA GLY A 56 -5.57 4.08 -1.16
C GLY A 56 -6.00 4.56 0.23
N ASP A 57 -7.10 5.30 0.26
CA ASP A 57 -7.63 5.95 1.47
C ASP A 57 -6.60 6.79 2.25
N LEU A 58 -6.29 7.96 1.68
CA LEU A 58 -5.49 8.99 2.33
C LEU A 58 -6.36 9.97 3.15
N GLY A 59 -7.60 9.62 3.50
CA GLY A 59 -8.51 10.51 4.23
C GLY A 59 -8.00 10.88 5.63
N LEU A 60 -7.22 9.99 6.24
CA LEU A 60 -6.49 10.24 7.48
C LEU A 60 -5.03 10.60 7.25
N ALA A 61 -4.57 10.83 6.03
CA ALA A 61 -3.18 11.21 5.81
C ALA A 61 -2.91 12.64 6.32
N THR A 62 -1.68 12.90 6.77
CA THR A 62 -1.27 14.25 7.19
C THR A 62 0.10 14.60 6.67
N LEU A 63 0.32 15.89 6.46
CA LEU A 63 1.63 16.45 6.16
C LEU A 63 2.40 16.59 7.47
N LYS A 64 3.53 15.91 7.58
CA LYS A 64 4.43 16.08 8.72
C LYS A 64 5.15 17.42 8.56
N ARG A 65 4.74 18.42 9.35
CA ARG A 65 5.50 19.67 9.50
C ARG A 65 6.68 19.40 10.44
N SER A 66 7.89 19.65 9.95
CA SER A 66 9.12 19.68 10.76
C SER A 66 9.16 20.92 11.64
#